data_AF-A0A8J8JI63-F1
#
_entry.id   AF-A0A8J8JI63-F1
#
_cell.length_a   1.000
_cell.length_b   1.000
_cell.length_c   1.000
_cell.angle_alpha   90.00
_cell.angle_beta   90.00
_cell.angle_gamma   90.00
#
_symmetry.space_group_name_H-M   'P 1'
#
loop_
_entity.id
_entity.type
_entity.pdbx_description
1 polymer ?
#
loop_
_entity_poly.entity_id
_entity_poly.type
_entity_poly.pdbx_seq_one_letter_code
_entity_poly.pdbx_strand_id
1 'polypeptide(L)'
;MTVRSLSLPEELEVKLEEALAAWHARKVQVLIDDDDLPENAMNVLPLERLEEALQELPVPTKVYVSGRVYKVKLRKKVSYEEYQRIKEKLGELSDVWWDRKEQVLKVLRYQEAPEESEEEELEVEEIVIQPEEVGT
;
A
#
# COMPACT_ATOMS: atom_id res chain seq x y z
N MET A 1 -9.83 19.21 39.29
CA MET A 1 -9.63 17.98 38.49
C MET A 1 -8.34 17.32 38.94
N THR A 2 -8.42 16.16 39.58
CA THR A 2 -7.25 15.38 40.01
C THR A 2 -6.87 14.43 38.87
N VAL A 3 -5.75 14.70 38.21
CA VAL A 3 -5.17 13.80 37.21
C VAL A 3 -4.66 12.56 37.94
N ARG A 4 -5.26 11.40 37.68
CA ARG A 4 -4.75 10.12 38.16
C ARG A 4 -3.59 9.71 37.25
N SER A 5 -2.36 10.00 37.65
CA SER A 5 -1.16 9.44 37.02
C SER A 5 -1.00 8.00 37.50
N LEU A 6 -1.29 7.03 36.63
CA LEU A 6 -0.88 5.65 36.84
C LEU A 6 0.63 5.59 36.54
N SER A 7 1.45 5.46 37.58
CA SER A 7 2.86 5.10 37.41
C SER A 7 2.96 3.60 37.16
N LEU A 8 3.72 3.20 36.14
CA LEU A 8 4.02 1.80 35.94
C LEU A 8 4.98 1.33 37.05
N PRO A 9 4.93 0.06 37.47
CA PRO A 9 5.98 -0.51 38.30
C PRO A 9 7.34 -0.39 37.59
N GLU A 10 8.42 -0.12 38.33
CA GLU A 10 9.77 0.11 37.76
C GLU A 10 10.22 -1.00 36.79
N GLU A 11 9.91 -2.27 37.10
CA GLU A 11 10.21 -3.41 36.23
C GLU A 11 9.50 -3.33 34.86
N LEU A 12 8.26 -2.82 34.83
CA LEU A 12 7.49 -2.63 33.59
C LEU A 12 7.99 -1.42 32.80
N GLU A 13 8.46 -0.38 33.47
CA GLU A 13 9.07 0.78 32.81
C GLU A 13 10.35 0.38 32.08
N VAL A 14 11.23 -0.38 32.73
CA VAL A 14 12.46 -0.90 32.11
C VAL A 14 12.15 -1.79 30.90
N LYS A 15 11.20 -2.74 31.04
CA LYS A 15 10.80 -3.61 29.93
C LYS A 15 10.19 -2.83 28.76
N LEU A 16 9.43 -1.77 29.03
CA LEU A 16 8.87 -0.90 28.00
C LEU A 16 9.98 -0.13 27.29
N GLU A 17 10.95 0.42 28.03
CA GLU A 17 12.09 1.13 27.47
C GLU A 17 12.94 0.21 26.57
N GLU A 18 13.23 -1.00 27.03
CA GLU A 18 13.94 -2.02 26.24
C GLU A 18 13.18 -2.40 24.97
N ALA A 19 11.86 -2.62 25.07
CA ALA A 19 11.01 -2.94 23.93
C ALA A 19 10.97 -1.79 22.90
N LEU A 20 10.88 -0.54 23.37
CA LEU A 20 10.93 0.64 22.50
C LEU A 20 12.29 0.81 21.85
N ALA A 21 13.38 0.64 22.60
CA ALA A 21 14.74 0.71 22.06
C ALA A 21 14.97 -0.36 20.99
N ALA A 22 14.56 -1.61 21.26
CA ALA A 22 14.63 -2.72 20.31
C ALA A 22 13.78 -2.44 19.06
N TRP A 23 12.57 -1.88 19.24
CA TRP A 23 11.73 -1.45 18.14
C TRP A 23 12.40 -0.35 17.29
N HIS A 24 12.96 0.67 17.93
CA HIS A 24 13.63 1.80 17.28
C HIS A 24 14.89 1.39 16.50
N ALA A 25 15.57 0.34 16.97
CA ALA A 25 16.73 -0.27 16.34
C ALA A 25 16.39 -1.07 15.06
N ARG A 26 15.13 -1.49 14.87
CA ARG A 26 14.73 -2.21 13.65
C ARG A 26 14.93 -1.33 12.43
N LYS A 27 15.50 -1.93 11.39
CA LYS A 27 15.72 -1.29 10.08
C LYS A 27 14.38 -1.00 9.40
N VAL A 28 13.49 -2.00 9.36
CA VAL A 28 12.12 -1.88 8.86
C VAL A 28 11.19 -1.93 10.07
N GLN A 29 10.36 -0.91 10.21
CA GLN A 29 9.34 -0.81 11.27
C GLN A 29 7.96 -0.84 10.64
N VAL A 30 7.10 -1.77 11.04
CA VAL A 30 5.74 -1.86 10.49
C VAL A 30 4.70 -1.46 11.52
N LEU A 31 3.82 -0.54 11.13
CA LEU A 31 2.67 -0.13 11.90
C LEU A 31 1.42 -0.50 11.10
N ILE A 32 0.58 -1.32 11.70
CA ILE A 32 -0.66 -1.79 11.07
C ILE A 32 -1.78 -0.94 11.64
N ASP A 33 -2.32 -0.03 10.82
CA ASP A 33 -3.50 0.77 11.17
C ASP A 33 -4.77 0.07 10.67
N ASP A 34 -4.74 -0.46 9.44
CA ASP A 34 -5.82 -1.22 8.80
C ASP A 34 -5.21 -2.22 7.80
N ASP A 35 -5.40 -3.50 8.10
CA ASP A 35 -4.87 -4.66 7.36
C ASP A 35 -5.95 -5.39 6.57
N ASP A 36 -7.21 -4.98 6.67
CA ASP A 36 -8.32 -5.67 6.01
C ASP A 36 -8.16 -5.59 4.48
N LEU A 37 -8.51 -6.68 3.80
CA LEU A 37 -8.56 -6.76 2.34
C LEU A 37 -10.02 -6.95 1.91
N PRO A 38 -10.52 -6.18 0.92
CA PRO A 38 -11.86 -6.39 0.40
C PRO A 38 -11.94 -7.72 -0.36
N GLU A 39 -13.15 -8.30 -0.44
CA GLU A 39 -13.36 -9.63 -1.06
C GLU A 39 -12.99 -9.66 -2.55
N ASN A 40 -13.13 -8.54 -3.25
CA ASN A 40 -12.77 -8.36 -4.66
C ASN A 40 -11.32 -7.89 -4.88
N ALA A 41 -10.45 -7.99 -3.87
CA ALA A 41 -9.05 -7.62 -3.98
C ALA A 41 -8.30 -8.54 -4.96
N MET A 42 -7.73 -7.93 -6.00
CA MET A 42 -6.86 -8.55 -7.00
C MET A 42 -5.44 -8.02 -6.89
N ASN A 43 -4.48 -8.77 -7.44
CA ASN A 43 -3.06 -8.39 -7.52
C ASN A 43 -2.49 -7.94 -6.17
N VAL A 44 -2.82 -8.67 -5.10
CA VAL A 44 -2.43 -8.33 -3.73
C VAL A 44 -0.92 -8.48 -3.56
N LEU A 45 -0.26 -7.40 -3.10
CA LEU A 45 1.12 -7.39 -2.65
C LEU A 45 1.18 -7.77 -1.15
N PRO A 46 1.72 -8.96 -0.80
CA PRO A 46 1.90 -9.34 0.60
C PRO A 46 2.89 -8.42 1.31
N LEU A 47 2.66 -8.17 2.60
CA LEU A 47 3.51 -7.31 3.41
C LEU A 47 4.94 -7.85 3.48
N GLU A 48 5.11 -9.17 3.57
CA GLU A 48 6.39 -9.85 3.67
C GLU A 48 7.29 -9.54 2.46
N ARG A 49 6.71 -9.53 1.25
CA ARG A 49 7.46 -9.20 0.03
C ARG A 49 7.92 -7.74 0.02
N LEU A 50 7.09 -6.84 0.54
CA LEU A 50 7.49 -5.45 0.73
C LEU A 50 8.59 -5.32 1.78
N GLU A 51 8.47 -6.01 2.92
CA GLU A 51 9.48 -6.01 3.97
C GLU A 51 10.84 -6.51 3.46
N GLU A 52 10.88 -7.61 2.72
CA GLU A 52 12.09 -8.16 2.11
C GLU A 52 12.78 -7.12 1.21
N ALA A 53 12.03 -6.47 0.31
CA ALA A 53 12.58 -5.44 -0.56
C ALA A 53 13.13 -4.24 0.23
N LEU A 54 12.45 -3.84 1.32
CA LEU A 54 12.88 -2.75 2.19
C LEU A 54 14.11 -3.13 3.03
N GLN A 55 14.26 -4.39 3.43
CA GLN A 55 15.46 -4.89 4.13
C GLN A 55 16.70 -4.81 3.26
N GLU A 56 16.57 -4.86 1.94
CA GLU A 56 17.71 -4.72 1.02
C GLU A 56 18.12 -3.26 0.79
N LEU A 57 17.26 -2.28 1.08
CA LEU A 57 17.59 -0.86 0.91
C LEU A 57 18.65 -0.42 1.94
N PRO A 58 19.55 0.51 1.61
CA PRO A 58 20.56 0.99 2.57
C PRO A 58 19.98 1.87 3.69
N VAL A 59 18.69 2.21 3.62
CA VAL A 59 18.03 3.23 4.43
C VAL A 59 16.99 2.57 5.34
N PRO A 60 16.98 2.87 6.66
CA PRO A 60 15.93 2.40 7.53
C PRO A 60 14.58 3.03 7.17
N THR A 61 13.52 2.25 7.23
CA THR A 61 12.18 2.63 6.78
C THR A 61 11.13 2.34 7.85
N LYS A 62 10.02 3.06 7.76
CA LYS A 62 8.81 2.80 8.51
C LYS A 62 7.66 2.62 7.53
N VAL A 63 6.93 1.53 7.64
CA VAL A 63 5.77 1.18 6.82
C VAL A 63 4.52 1.36 7.66
N TYR A 64 3.52 2.03 7.07
CA TYR A 64 2.17 2.08 7.61
C TYR A 64 1.26 1.30 6.67
N VAL A 65 0.56 0.29 7.20
CA VAL A 65 -0.45 -0.47 6.46
C VAL A 65 -1.78 0.25 6.64
N SER A 66 -2.33 0.77 5.54
CA SER A 66 -3.50 1.65 5.55
C SER A 66 -4.36 1.38 4.32
N GLY A 67 -5.30 0.44 4.44
CA GLY A 67 -6.24 0.09 3.39
C GLY A 67 -5.54 -0.31 2.09
N ARG A 68 -5.81 0.41 0.99
CA ARG A 68 -5.33 0.09 -0.37
C ARG A 68 -3.85 0.34 -0.61
N VAL A 69 -3.11 0.99 0.29
CA VAL A 69 -1.68 1.30 0.09
C VAL A 69 -0.84 0.99 1.31
N TYR A 70 0.41 0.61 1.07
CA TYR A 70 1.48 0.71 2.05
C TYR A 70 2.12 2.10 1.96
N LYS A 71 2.22 2.80 3.09
CA LYS A 71 2.92 4.09 3.16
C LYS A 71 4.33 3.87 3.69
N VAL A 72 5.33 4.02 2.83
CA VAL A 72 6.74 3.83 3.14
C VAL A 72 7.39 5.19 3.43
N LYS A 73 7.79 5.38 4.69
CA LYS A 73 8.51 6.56 5.18
C LYS A 73 9.99 6.25 5.36
N LEU A 74 10.85 6.96 4.65
CA LEU A 74 12.30 6.88 4.87
C LEU A 74 12.66 7.59 6.19
N ARG A 75 13.40 6.90 7.07
CA ARG A 75 13.79 7.46 8.38
C ARG A 75 15.10 8.26 8.34
N LYS A 76 15.78 8.30 7.19
CA LYS A 76 16.96 9.14 6.95
C LYS A 76 16.77 9.92 5.65
N LYS A 77 17.41 11.09 5.57
CA LYS A 77 17.50 11.86 4.32
C LYS A 77 18.37 11.09 3.33
N VAL A 78 17.96 11.11 2.07
CA VAL A 78 18.64 10.45 0.94
C VAL A 78 18.86 11.47 -0.17
N SER A 79 19.84 11.21 -1.03
CA SER A 79 19.99 11.98 -2.26
C SER A 79 18.83 11.69 -3.23
N TYR A 80 18.64 12.56 -4.21
CA TYR A 80 17.61 12.36 -5.22
C TYR A 80 17.83 11.09 -6.05
N GLU A 81 19.08 10.79 -6.41
CA GLU A 81 19.45 9.57 -7.14
C GLU A 81 19.09 8.30 -6.35
N GLU A 82 19.42 8.29 -5.05
CA GLU A 82 19.10 7.15 -4.19
C GLU A 82 17.59 7.00 -3.99
N TYR A 83 16.88 8.13 -3.87
CA TYR A 83 15.42 8.13 -3.87
C TYR A 83 14.83 7.53 -5.14
N GLN A 84 15.36 7.86 -6.33
CA GLN A 84 14.88 7.29 -7.59
C GLN A 84 15.10 5.78 -7.62
N ARG A 85 16.28 5.30 -7.22
CA ARG A 85 16.56 3.85 -7.11
C ARG A 85 15.61 3.14 -6.16
N ILE A 86 15.34 3.74 -5.01
CA ILE A 86 14.36 3.20 -4.04
C ILE A 86 12.97 3.11 -4.69
N LYS A 87 12.55 4.19 -5.38
CA LYS A 87 11.25 4.23 -6.04
C LYS A 87 11.14 3.17 -7.14
N GLU A 88 12.17 3.02 -7.98
CA GLU A 88 12.25 2.01 -9.04
C GLU A 88 12.14 0.60 -8.45
N LYS A 89 12.93 0.29 -7.43
CA LYS A 89 12.91 -1.03 -6.77
C LYS A 89 11.56 -1.36 -6.16
N LEU A 90 10.88 -0.39 -5.53
CA LEU A 90 9.52 -0.60 -5.04
C LEU A 90 8.52 -0.73 -6.18
N GLY A 91 8.78 -0.05 -7.31
CA GLY A 91 8.02 -0.15 -8.56
C GLY A 91 8.04 -1.53 -9.21
N GLU A 92 9.08 -2.33 -8.95
CA GLU A 92 9.14 -3.73 -9.38
C GLU A 92 8.12 -4.62 -8.66
N LEU A 93 7.66 -4.21 -7.47
CA LEU A 93 6.67 -4.94 -6.70
C LEU A 93 5.23 -4.57 -7.06
N SER A 94 4.96 -3.28 -7.26
CA SER A 94 3.63 -2.71 -7.48
C SER A 94 3.72 -1.25 -7.91
N ASP A 95 2.60 -0.59 -8.16
CA ASP A 95 2.56 0.83 -8.50
C ASP A 95 3.04 1.71 -7.34
N VAL A 96 3.96 2.65 -7.62
CA VAL A 96 4.58 3.51 -6.61
C VAL A 96 4.57 4.99 -6.99
N TRP A 97 4.13 5.83 -6.05
CA TRP A 97 4.16 7.28 -6.20
C TRP A 97 4.53 7.99 -4.91
N TRP A 98 4.99 9.23 -5.05
CA TRP A 98 5.33 10.08 -3.92
C TRP A 98 4.14 10.93 -3.50
N ASP A 99 3.77 10.84 -2.23
CA ASP A 99 2.83 11.75 -1.62
C ASP A 99 3.56 12.95 -0.99
N ARG A 100 3.38 14.13 -1.57
CA ARG A 100 4.04 15.36 -1.09
C ARG A 100 3.53 15.84 0.26
N LYS A 101 2.27 15.56 0.59
CA LYS A 101 1.61 16.04 1.82
C LYS A 101 2.07 15.22 3.01
N GLU A 102 2.08 13.89 2.86
CA GLU A 102 2.50 12.96 3.90
C GLU A 102 4.01 12.72 3.91
N GLN A 103 4.71 13.11 2.85
CA GLN A 103 6.15 12.89 2.64
C GLN A 103 6.52 11.40 2.72
N VAL A 104 5.77 10.57 1.99
CA VAL A 104 5.94 9.11 1.94
C VAL A 104 5.85 8.60 0.50
N LEU A 105 6.48 7.44 0.25
CA LEU A 105 6.22 6.64 -0.94
C LEU A 105 4.97 5.79 -0.67
N LYS A 106 3.95 5.92 -1.51
CA LYS A 106 2.77 5.05 -1.48
C LYS A 106 3.02 3.91 -2.47
N VAL A 107 2.89 2.68 -1.97
CA VAL A 107 2.99 1.45 -2.75
C VAL A 107 1.61 0.81 -2.77
N LEU A 108 1.07 0.54 -3.95
CA LEU A 108 -0.26 -0.06 -4.08
C LEU A 108 -0.26 -1.48 -3.49
N ARG A 109 -1.18 -1.73 -2.56
CA ARG A 109 -1.30 -3.04 -1.89
C ARG A 109 -2.18 -4.00 -2.68
N TYR A 110 -3.26 -3.51 -3.27
CA TYR A 110 -4.16 -4.30 -4.10
C TYR A 110 -4.92 -3.42 -5.09
N GLN A 111 -5.47 -4.05 -6.12
CA GLN A 111 -6.45 -3.47 -7.03
C GLN A 111 -7.80 -4.08 -6.71
N GLU A 112 -8.88 -3.32 -6.80
CA GLU A 112 -10.22 -3.89 -6.75
C GLU A 112 -10.57 -4.33 -8.16
N ALA A 113 -11.18 -5.50 -8.32
CA ALA A 113 -11.78 -5.88 -9.60
C ALA A 113 -12.72 -4.75 -10.04
N PRO A 114 -12.78 -4.41 -11.35
CA PRO A 114 -13.85 -3.54 -11.82
C PRO A 114 -15.16 -4.15 -11.33
N GLU A 115 -15.95 -3.37 -10.56
CA GLU A 115 -17.33 -3.73 -10.32
C GLU A 115 -17.93 -3.98 -11.70
N GLU A 116 -18.53 -5.15 -11.93
CA GLU A 116 -19.19 -5.45 -13.19
C GLU A 116 -20.24 -4.35 -13.41
N SER A 117 -19.86 -3.33 -14.19
CA SER A 117 -20.76 -2.30 -14.66
C SER A 117 -21.81 -3.02 -15.49
N GLU A 118 -23.00 -3.11 -14.91
CA GLU A 118 -24.32 -3.19 -15.56
C GLU A 118 -24.35 -4.00 -16.87
N GLU A 119 -24.97 -5.18 -16.79
CA GLU A 119 -25.68 -5.92 -17.84
C GLU A 119 -25.48 -5.38 -19.28
N GLU A 120 -24.88 -6.21 -20.13
CA GLU A 120 -24.88 -6.05 -21.58
C GLU A 120 -26.31 -5.82 -22.14
N GLU A 121 -26.78 -4.58 -22.20
CA GLU A 121 -27.81 -4.19 -23.17
C GLU A 121 -27.11 -3.95 -24.50
N LEU A 122 -26.80 -5.04 -25.21
CA LEU A 122 -26.60 -5.01 -26.65
C LEU A 122 -27.94 -4.59 -27.30
N GLU A 123 -28.15 -3.30 -27.52
CA GLU A 123 -29.13 -2.82 -28.49
C GLU A 123 -28.74 -3.38 -29.86
N VAL A 124 -29.35 -4.50 -30.24
CA VAL A 124 -29.28 -5.02 -31.60
C VAL A 124 -30.17 -4.12 -32.45
N GLU A 125 -29.59 -3.12 -33.13
CA GLU A 125 -30.27 -2.47 -34.24
C GLU A 125 -30.55 -3.56 -35.30
N GLU A 126 -31.83 -3.91 -35.44
CA GLU A 126 -32.30 -4.83 -36.48
C GLU A 126 -32.05 -4.20 -37.85
N ILE A 127 -30.98 -4.63 -38.54
CA ILE A 127 -30.75 -4.24 -39.94
C ILE A 127 -31.80 -4.96 -40.79
N VAL A 128 -32.90 -4.26 -41.11
CA VAL A 128 -33.88 -4.71 -42.11
C VAL A 128 -33.24 -4.63 -43.50
N ILE A 129 -32.66 -5.75 -43.96
CA ILE A 129 -32.21 -5.89 -45.35
C ILE A 129 -33.43 -6.21 -46.21
N GLN A 130 -33.94 -5.23 -46.94
CA GLN A 130 -34.90 -5.48 -48.02
C GLN A 130 -34.16 -6.11 -49.21
N PRO A 131 -34.60 -7.26 -49.75
CA PRO A 131 -34.03 -7.78 -50.98
C PRO A 131 -34.53 -6.93 -52.16
N GLU A 132 -33.62 -6.27 -52.88
CA GLU A 132 -33.93 -5.69 -54.19
C GLU A 132 -34.02 -6.85 -55.19
N GLU A 133 -35.22 -7.06 -55.73
CA GLU A 133 -35.53 -8.09 -56.71
C GLU A 133 -34.68 -7.92 -57.97
N VAL A 134 -33.84 -8.90 -58.29
CA VAL A 134 -33.19 -9.01 -59.58
C VAL A 134 -34.18 -9.66 -60.55
N GLY A 135 -34.86 -8.85 -61.35
CA GLY A 135 -35.80 -9.28 -62.38
C GLY A 135 -35.36 -8.88 -63.79
N THR A 136 -34.75 -9.85 -64.49
CA THR A 136 -34.68 -10.10 -65.96
C THR A 136 -34.68 -8.94 -66.96
#